data_AF-A0AAX2ESS0-F1
#
_entry.id   AF-A0AAX2ESS0-F1
#
_cell.length_a   1.000
_cell.length_b   1.000
_cell.length_c   1.000
_cell.angle_alpha   90.00
_cell.angle_beta   90.00
_cell.angle_gamma   90.00
#
_symmetry.space_group_name_H-M   'P 1'
#
loop_
_entity.id
_entity.type
_entity.pdbx_description
1 polymer ?
#
loop_
_entity_poly.entity_id
_entity_poly.type
_entity_poly.pdbx_seq_one_letter_code
_entity_poly.pdbx_strand_id
1 'polypeptide(L)'
;MITGLNLSSLSSAMRVASTSLASTSVRTTTRAATPVEAPSSTKVMFGSQTSDIAAVYSLSPKKLSATSPQDSMMKGLLQAAVGSNSLSPLGSIGSTLLSNLKESRTDVTHAVTSATAGAAGQQSAVSLDIVTQSGSTLHLNMTQKEDGVVVELKTDGEALNDDEAAAVANLGASLEKALSGLGQNPPKIDISGLTNFDSSVLKSVDLKTDIRADDASVQSLNFHASTTERYVAYQDKDFSLKVSSDLSNPALAGDYAQQQATLSAYDTKFDKARSTGHGDRDQMEALKSVFRALNTTASAQRTAITVGADIRVDNSGRSQLSGLNDFSLSLTQTEKSINPARDDEKDRFSYQASQSTTENVLSDGSKSVKQTSRSHISAAWHEALDPSIPLALNKMKSSQNYTYHLLENDEESTTTLNYNSRGMLASVGHNEQVNNRETVKKYVRGELVDQTVTPVQYARSNVLSLLKSA
;
A
#
# COMPACT_ATOMS: atom_id res chain seq x y z
N MET A 1 22.75 -6.71 2.11
CA MET A 1 22.32 -6.49 3.51
C MET A 1 21.40 -5.29 3.57
N ILE A 2 20.12 -5.48 3.88
CA ILE A 2 19.18 -4.39 4.18
C ILE A 2 19.52 -3.92 5.60
N THR A 3 20.30 -2.85 5.68
CA THR A 3 20.54 -2.11 6.91
C THR A 3 19.25 -1.36 7.25
N GLY A 4 18.83 -1.38 8.52
CA GLY A 4 17.62 -0.69 8.97
C GLY A 4 17.59 0.78 8.58
N LEU A 5 16.40 1.39 8.68
CA LEU A 5 16.23 2.83 8.53
C LEU A 5 17.14 3.54 9.52
N ASN A 6 18.30 4.00 9.03
CA ASN A 6 19.19 4.81 9.84
C ASN A 6 18.64 6.24 9.86
N LEU A 7 17.61 6.48 10.67
CA LEU A 7 17.01 7.80 10.89
C LEU A 7 18.05 8.79 11.45
N SER A 8 19.12 8.31 12.10
CA SER A 8 20.23 9.18 12.54
C SER A 8 21.07 9.75 11.39
N SER A 9 21.00 9.16 10.19
CA SER A 9 21.65 9.70 8.98
C SER A 9 20.89 10.88 8.36
N LEU A 10 19.61 11.06 8.68
CA LEU A 10 18.80 12.21 8.25
C LEU A 10 19.18 13.51 8.99
N SER A 11 20.03 13.43 10.02
CA SER A 11 20.54 14.58 10.78
C SER A 11 22.04 14.83 10.55
N SER A 12 22.58 14.46 9.39
CA SER A 12 24.01 14.60 9.07
C SER A 12 24.42 16.05 8.78
N ALA A 13 24.26 16.96 9.76
CA ALA A 13 24.92 18.25 9.79
C ALA A 13 25.02 18.78 11.23
N MET A 14 25.89 18.17 12.05
CA MET A 14 26.79 18.90 12.95
C MET A 14 27.63 17.89 13.76
N ARG A 15 28.91 17.83 13.43
CA ARG A 15 29.92 17.26 14.32
C ARG A 15 30.07 18.21 15.51
N VAL A 16 29.64 17.77 16.69
CA VAL A 16 30.23 18.25 17.95
C VAL A 16 30.85 17.03 18.60
N ALA A 17 32.16 17.11 18.82
CA ALA A 17 32.92 16.07 19.48
C ALA A 17 32.39 15.88 20.92
N SER A 18 31.74 14.75 21.15
CA SER A 18 31.36 14.28 22.47
C SER A 18 31.97 12.90 22.63
N THR A 19 32.86 12.75 23.61
CA THR A 19 33.55 11.51 23.96
C THR A 19 32.55 10.36 24.12
N SER A 20 32.49 9.46 23.14
CA SER A 20 31.73 8.22 23.22
C SER A 20 32.52 7.20 24.04
N LEU A 21 31.97 6.78 25.18
CA LEU A 21 32.32 5.47 25.74
C LEU A 21 31.56 4.44 24.91
N ALA A 22 32.20 3.93 23.86
CA ALA A 22 31.71 2.79 23.10
C ALA A 22 31.89 1.52 23.93
N SER A 23 30.85 1.11 24.65
CA SER A 23 30.75 -0.25 25.19
C SER A 23 30.18 -1.17 24.12
N THR A 24 31.05 -1.63 23.22
CA THR A 24 30.72 -2.68 22.25
C THR A 24 30.66 -4.03 22.97
N SER A 25 29.51 -4.37 23.54
CA SER A 25 29.24 -5.74 23.99
C SER A 25 28.65 -6.54 22.83
N VAL A 26 29.52 -7.19 22.06
CA VAL A 26 29.10 -8.27 21.14
C VAL A 26 28.72 -9.47 21.99
N ARG A 27 27.42 -9.69 22.20
CA ARG A 27 26.93 -10.91 22.85
C ARG A 27 26.41 -11.87 21.78
N THR A 28 27.24 -12.83 21.38
CA THR A 28 26.81 -14.00 20.60
C THR A 28 26.00 -14.93 21.51
N THR A 29 24.68 -14.74 21.55
CA THR A 29 23.75 -15.73 22.10
C THR A 29 23.16 -16.54 20.96
N THR A 30 23.62 -17.78 20.80
CA THR A 30 22.91 -18.84 20.07
C THR A 30 21.67 -19.22 20.86
N ARG A 31 20.57 -18.48 20.65
CA ARG A 31 19.23 -18.91 21.03
C ARG A 31 18.43 -18.97 19.74
N ALA A 32 17.84 -20.13 19.46
CA ALA A 32 16.92 -20.30 18.34
C ALA A 32 15.84 -19.22 18.44
N ALA A 33 15.91 -18.23 17.55
CA ALA A 33 14.90 -17.19 17.44
C ALA A 33 13.71 -17.82 16.73
N THR A 34 12.59 -17.96 17.44
CA THR A 34 11.29 -18.11 16.82
C THR A 34 11.09 -16.95 15.84
N PRO A 35 10.62 -17.19 14.60
CA PRO A 35 10.30 -16.12 13.67
C PRO A 35 9.35 -15.14 14.38
N VAL A 36 9.71 -13.86 14.41
CA VAL A 36 8.76 -12.84 14.86
C VAL A 36 7.88 -12.56 13.67
N GLU A 37 6.73 -13.25 13.61
CA GLU A 37 5.71 -13.00 12.60
C GLU A 37 5.36 -11.52 12.62
N ALA A 38 5.74 -10.79 11.57
CA ALA A 38 5.24 -9.44 11.36
C ALA A 38 3.72 -9.55 11.23
N PRO A 39 2.92 -8.74 11.97
CA PRO A 39 1.47 -8.80 11.82
C PRO A 39 1.13 -8.34 10.40
N SER A 40 0.78 -9.31 9.55
CA SER A 40 0.15 -9.05 8.25
C SER A 40 -1.13 -8.25 8.46
N SER A 41 -1.50 -7.40 7.49
CA SER A 41 -2.76 -6.64 7.57
C SER A 41 -3.94 -7.61 7.40
N THR A 42 -4.38 -8.21 8.51
CA THR A 42 -5.54 -9.12 8.57
C THR A 42 -6.88 -8.37 8.58
N LYS A 43 -6.84 -7.04 8.67
CA LYS A 43 -8.04 -6.19 8.76
C LYS A 43 -8.71 -5.90 7.41
N VAL A 44 -8.05 -6.21 6.28
CA VAL A 44 -8.53 -5.77 4.94
C VAL A 44 -8.94 -6.93 4.05
N MET A 45 -10.17 -6.85 3.53
CA MET A 45 -10.77 -7.78 2.58
C MET A 45 -10.61 -7.29 1.14
N PHE A 46 -10.51 -8.21 0.19
CA PHE A 46 -10.46 -7.86 -1.25
C PHE A 46 -11.83 -7.42 -1.75
N GLY A 47 -11.86 -6.54 -2.77
CA GLY A 47 -13.10 -5.94 -3.27
C GLY A 47 -14.14 -6.97 -3.73
N SER A 48 -13.69 -8.04 -4.39
CA SER A 48 -14.52 -9.13 -4.87
C SER A 48 -15.27 -9.90 -3.78
N GLN A 49 -14.85 -9.75 -2.51
CA GLN A 49 -15.42 -10.41 -1.35
C GLN A 49 -16.46 -9.54 -0.61
N THR A 50 -16.77 -8.35 -1.14
CA THR A 50 -17.69 -7.40 -0.50
C THR A 50 -19.13 -7.57 -1.00
N SER A 51 -20.10 -7.29 -0.12
CA SER A 51 -21.53 -7.30 -0.47
C SER A 51 -21.88 -6.25 -1.52
N ASP A 52 -21.17 -5.13 -1.53
CA ASP A 52 -21.47 -3.98 -2.39
C ASP A 52 -21.20 -4.34 -3.85
N ILE A 53 -20.07 -5.01 -4.12
CA ILE A 53 -19.77 -5.53 -5.46
C ILE A 53 -20.81 -6.57 -5.89
N ALA A 54 -21.26 -7.45 -4.98
CA ALA A 54 -22.33 -8.40 -5.30
C ALA A 54 -23.65 -7.70 -5.65
N ALA A 55 -23.99 -6.59 -4.96
CA ALA A 55 -25.15 -5.76 -5.27
C ALA A 55 -25.00 -5.05 -6.63
N VAL A 56 -23.82 -4.51 -6.96
CA VAL A 56 -23.55 -3.90 -8.27
C VAL A 56 -23.71 -4.92 -9.40
N TYR A 57 -23.21 -6.15 -9.22
CA TYR A 57 -23.45 -7.24 -10.18
C TYR A 57 -24.90 -7.75 -10.20
N SER A 58 -25.79 -7.31 -9.32
CA SER A 58 -27.23 -7.65 -9.44
C SER A 58 -27.97 -6.71 -10.41
N LEU A 59 -27.40 -5.54 -10.72
CA LEU A 59 -27.98 -4.56 -11.63
C LEU A 59 -28.08 -5.13 -13.05
N SER A 60 -29.24 -4.97 -13.70
CA SER A 60 -29.51 -5.55 -15.02
C SER A 60 -29.93 -4.45 -16.00
N PRO A 61 -29.16 -4.18 -17.07
CA PRO A 61 -29.51 -3.17 -18.07
C PRO A 61 -30.93 -3.35 -18.65
N LYS A 62 -31.37 -4.60 -18.83
CA LYS A 62 -32.70 -4.94 -19.38
C LYS A 62 -33.87 -4.68 -18.42
N LYS A 63 -33.62 -4.52 -17.11
CA LYS A 63 -34.67 -4.36 -16.08
C LYS A 63 -34.80 -2.93 -15.57
N LEU A 64 -33.86 -2.06 -15.92
CA LEU A 64 -33.82 -0.68 -15.44
C LEU A 64 -34.28 0.28 -16.54
N SER A 65 -35.19 1.19 -16.17
CA SER A 65 -35.57 2.32 -17.00
C SER A 65 -34.69 3.52 -16.63
N ALA A 66 -34.13 4.22 -17.63
CA ALA A 66 -33.40 5.45 -17.37
C ALA A 66 -34.33 6.49 -16.72
N THR A 67 -33.89 7.09 -15.62
CA THR A 67 -34.69 8.05 -14.83
C THR A 67 -34.44 9.51 -15.22
N SER A 68 -33.40 9.77 -16.03
CA SER A 68 -33.06 11.10 -16.54
C SER A 68 -32.73 11.05 -18.04
N PRO A 69 -33.06 12.10 -18.83
CA PRO A 69 -32.63 12.21 -20.22
C PRO A 69 -31.10 12.14 -20.29
N GLN A 70 -30.59 11.21 -21.08
CA GLN A 70 -29.15 11.15 -21.35
C GLN A 70 -28.78 12.29 -22.30
N ASP A 71 -27.91 13.20 -21.88
CA ASP A 71 -27.25 14.09 -22.83
C ASP A 71 -26.40 13.25 -23.82
N SER A 72 -26.26 13.76 -25.03
CA SER A 72 -25.42 13.27 -26.12
C SER A 72 -24.04 12.80 -25.67
N MET A 73 -23.37 13.55 -24.78
CA MET A 73 -22.08 13.17 -24.22
C MET A 73 -22.17 11.89 -23.37
N MET A 74 -23.09 11.83 -22.41
CA MET A 74 -23.27 10.67 -21.54
C MET A 74 -23.67 9.42 -22.34
N LYS A 75 -24.53 9.57 -23.35
CA LYS A 75 -24.90 8.49 -24.26
C LYS A 75 -23.68 7.95 -25.02
N GLY A 76 -22.80 8.85 -25.50
CA GLY A 76 -21.55 8.47 -26.16
C GLY A 76 -20.61 7.69 -25.25
N LEU A 77 -20.45 8.14 -24.00
CA LEU A 77 -19.61 7.47 -23.00
C LEU A 77 -20.15 6.07 -22.64
N LEU A 78 -21.46 5.95 -22.38
CA LEU A 78 -22.11 4.67 -22.09
C LEU A 78 -21.97 3.70 -23.27
N GLN A 79 -22.13 4.19 -24.50
CA GLN A 79 -21.97 3.37 -25.70
C GLN A 79 -20.52 2.90 -25.90
N ALA A 80 -19.53 3.74 -25.56
CA ALA A 80 -18.12 3.39 -25.61
C ALA A 80 -17.70 2.36 -24.55
N ALA A 81 -18.40 2.35 -23.40
CA ALA A 81 -18.21 1.36 -22.35
C ALA A 81 -18.83 -0.01 -22.71
N VAL A 82 -19.76 -0.09 -23.67
CA VAL A 82 -20.30 -1.39 -24.10
C VAL A 82 -19.21 -2.20 -24.78
N GLY A 83 -18.85 -3.35 -24.17
CA GLY A 83 -17.86 -4.28 -24.72
C GLY A 83 -16.40 -3.95 -24.40
N SER A 84 -16.12 -2.96 -23.55
CA SER A 84 -14.75 -2.69 -23.08
C SER A 84 -14.25 -3.72 -22.07
N ASN A 85 -13.05 -4.26 -22.21
CA ASN A 85 -12.46 -5.17 -21.20
C ASN A 85 -11.65 -4.42 -20.15
N SER A 86 -12.09 -3.22 -19.74
CA SER A 86 -11.32 -2.29 -18.89
C SER A 86 -12.24 -1.41 -18.06
N LEU A 87 -11.75 -0.95 -16.90
CA LEU A 87 -12.45 0.02 -16.04
C LEU A 87 -12.35 1.46 -16.56
N SER A 88 -11.50 1.74 -17.55
CA SER A 88 -11.23 3.11 -18.02
C SER A 88 -12.50 3.86 -18.48
N PRO A 89 -13.41 3.27 -19.30
CA PRO A 89 -14.64 3.95 -19.71
C PRO A 89 -15.58 4.27 -18.53
N LEU A 90 -15.62 3.39 -17.52
CA LEU A 90 -16.37 3.64 -16.28
C LEU A 90 -15.77 4.81 -15.49
N GLY A 91 -14.44 4.99 -15.55
CA GLY A 91 -13.74 6.17 -15.05
C GLY A 91 -14.29 7.49 -15.61
N SER A 92 -14.34 7.62 -16.93
CA SER A 92 -14.83 8.85 -17.58
C SER A 92 -16.32 9.08 -17.33
N ILE A 93 -17.14 8.01 -17.26
CA ILE A 93 -18.57 8.13 -16.90
C ILE A 93 -18.73 8.64 -15.47
N GLY A 94 -18.05 8.02 -14.49
CA GLY A 94 -18.09 8.43 -13.10
C GLY A 94 -17.61 9.86 -12.90
N SER A 95 -16.49 10.23 -13.52
CA SER A 95 -15.94 11.60 -13.50
C SER A 95 -16.94 12.64 -14.01
N THR A 96 -17.63 12.34 -15.10
CA THR A 96 -18.66 13.21 -15.69
C THR A 96 -19.86 13.37 -14.74
N LEU A 97 -20.34 12.28 -14.16
CA LEU A 97 -21.48 12.30 -13.22
C LEU A 97 -21.16 13.08 -11.94
N LEU A 98 -19.98 12.84 -11.35
CA LEU A 98 -19.56 13.56 -10.15
C LEU A 98 -19.36 15.05 -10.43
N SER A 99 -18.84 15.42 -11.60
CA SER A 99 -18.70 16.82 -12.01
C SER A 99 -20.05 17.53 -12.16
N ASN A 100 -21.07 16.82 -12.65
CA ASN A 100 -22.41 17.35 -12.87
C ASN A 100 -23.17 17.68 -11.58
N LEU A 101 -22.73 17.18 -10.42
CA LEU A 101 -23.34 17.48 -9.11
C LEU A 101 -23.28 18.97 -8.74
N LYS A 102 -22.37 19.72 -9.36
CA LYS A 102 -22.33 21.18 -9.22
C LYS A 102 -23.55 21.87 -9.84
N GLU A 103 -24.17 21.26 -10.83
CA GLU A 103 -25.32 21.79 -11.57
C GLU A 103 -26.63 21.12 -11.15
N SER A 104 -26.62 19.79 -11.01
CA SER A 104 -27.80 19.00 -10.62
C SER A 104 -27.45 17.94 -9.58
N ARG A 105 -28.17 17.94 -8.45
CA ARG A 105 -27.97 17.05 -7.29
C ARG A 105 -29.02 15.95 -7.20
N THR A 106 -29.68 15.67 -8.31
CA THR A 106 -30.73 14.66 -8.41
C THR A 106 -30.12 13.29 -8.64
N ASP A 107 -30.77 12.25 -8.14
CA ASP A 107 -30.41 10.87 -8.46
C ASP A 107 -30.52 10.59 -9.97
N VAL A 108 -29.58 9.80 -10.47
CA VAL A 108 -29.48 9.46 -11.89
C VAL A 108 -29.34 7.96 -12.06
N THR A 109 -30.16 7.38 -12.94
CA THR A 109 -29.99 6.01 -13.44
C THR A 109 -29.90 6.06 -14.96
N HIS A 110 -28.83 5.48 -15.49
CA HIS A 110 -28.62 5.30 -16.92
C HIS A 110 -28.35 3.83 -17.24
N ALA A 111 -28.97 3.34 -18.31
CA ALA A 111 -28.74 2.00 -18.81
C ALA A 111 -28.64 2.05 -20.33
N VAL A 112 -27.70 1.28 -20.89
CA VAL A 112 -27.56 1.02 -22.32
C VAL A 112 -27.44 -0.47 -22.52
N THR A 113 -28.30 -1.05 -23.35
CA THR A 113 -28.25 -2.47 -23.68
C THR A 113 -27.30 -2.74 -24.84
N SER A 114 -26.62 -3.88 -24.80
CA SER A 114 -25.82 -4.35 -25.93
C SER A 114 -26.71 -5.04 -26.97
N ALA A 115 -26.57 -4.67 -28.25
CA ALA A 115 -27.26 -5.33 -29.36
C ALA A 115 -26.61 -6.67 -29.75
N THR A 116 -25.35 -6.88 -29.39
CA THR A 116 -24.59 -8.12 -29.63
C THR A 116 -24.48 -8.91 -28.33
N ALA A 117 -25.56 -9.57 -27.93
CA ALA A 117 -25.52 -10.54 -26.84
C ALA A 117 -24.73 -11.79 -27.28
N GLY A 118 -23.69 -12.18 -26.54
CA GLY A 118 -22.98 -13.45 -26.75
C GLY A 118 -21.50 -13.39 -27.11
N ALA A 119 -20.80 -12.26 -26.94
CA ALA A 119 -19.35 -12.26 -26.91
C ALA A 119 -18.90 -12.51 -25.45
N ALA A 120 -18.19 -13.62 -25.20
CA ALA A 120 -17.56 -13.88 -23.91
C ALA A 120 -16.60 -12.72 -23.59
N GLY A 121 -16.97 -11.91 -22.60
CA GLY A 121 -16.30 -10.65 -22.31
C GLY A 121 -16.10 -10.48 -20.81
N GLN A 122 -15.09 -9.71 -20.42
CA GLN A 122 -14.88 -9.43 -19.01
C GLN A 122 -16.03 -8.57 -18.49
N GLN A 123 -16.54 -8.94 -17.31
CA GLN A 123 -17.52 -8.16 -16.58
C GLN A 123 -16.81 -7.24 -15.60
N SER A 124 -17.42 -6.10 -15.28
CA SER A 124 -16.83 -5.15 -14.34
C SER A 124 -17.90 -4.56 -13.43
N ALA A 125 -17.50 -4.33 -12.18
CA ALA A 125 -18.29 -3.65 -11.17
C ALA A 125 -17.42 -2.60 -10.47
N VAL A 126 -18.00 -1.42 -10.29
CA VAL A 126 -17.44 -0.31 -9.52
C VAL A 126 -18.50 0.17 -8.54
N SER A 127 -18.11 0.35 -7.28
CA SER A 127 -18.89 0.99 -6.25
C SER A 127 -18.04 2.07 -5.58
N LEU A 128 -18.53 3.29 -5.56
CA LEU A 128 -17.91 4.42 -4.89
C LEU A 128 -18.92 5.01 -3.92
N ASP A 129 -18.56 5.02 -2.63
CA ASP A 129 -19.33 5.69 -1.59
C ASP A 129 -18.56 6.89 -1.06
N ILE A 130 -19.24 8.03 -0.93
CA ILE A 130 -18.67 9.25 -0.34
C ILE A 130 -19.59 9.72 0.77
N VAL A 131 -19.07 9.78 1.99
CA VAL A 131 -19.80 10.27 3.16
C VAL A 131 -19.37 11.70 3.44
N THR A 132 -20.33 12.62 3.52
CA THR A 132 -20.09 14.03 3.87
C THR A 132 -20.04 14.25 5.38
N GLN A 133 -19.53 15.41 5.82
CA GLN A 133 -19.56 15.80 7.24
C GLN A 133 -20.97 16.15 7.73
N SER A 134 -21.89 16.56 6.85
CA SER A 134 -23.30 16.78 7.20
C SER A 134 -24.08 15.49 7.43
N GLY A 135 -23.61 14.37 6.90
CA GLY A 135 -24.21 13.04 7.06
C GLY A 135 -24.86 12.48 5.79
N SER A 136 -24.90 13.24 4.70
CA SER A 136 -25.31 12.73 3.38
C SER A 136 -24.30 11.73 2.83
N THR A 137 -24.80 10.68 2.18
CA THR A 137 -23.97 9.64 1.55
C THR A 137 -24.30 9.54 0.07
N LEU A 138 -23.29 9.71 -0.76
CA LEU A 138 -23.40 9.55 -2.21
C LEU A 138 -22.94 8.15 -2.61
N HIS A 139 -23.75 7.46 -3.40
CA HIS A 139 -23.48 6.13 -3.95
C HIS A 139 -23.38 6.21 -5.47
N LEU A 140 -22.20 5.92 -6.02
CA LEU A 140 -21.99 5.74 -7.45
C LEU A 140 -21.71 4.26 -7.74
N ASN A 141 -22.64 3.60 -8.41
CA ASN A 141 -22.56 2.20 -8.79
C ASN A 141 -22.55 2.06 -10.31
N MET A 142 -21.56 1.35 -10.84
CA MET A 142 -21.42 1.13 -12.27
C MET A 142 -21.13 -0.34 -12.54
N THR A 143 -21.86 -0.94 -13.47
CA THR A 143 -21.56 -2.27 -13.96
C THR A 143 -21.54 -2.32 -15.47
N GLN A 144 -20.59 -3.09 -15.99
CA GLN A 144 -20.54 -3.48 -17.38
C GLN A 144 -20.62 -5.00 -17.45
N LYS A 145 -21.56 -5.49 -18.27
CA LYS A 145 -21.78 -6.91 -18.54
C LYS A 145 -21.99 -7.13 -20.04
N GLU A 146 -22.11 -8.38 -20.42
CA GLU A 146 -22.41 -8.78 -21.80
C GLU A 146 -23.71 -8.15 -22.33
N ASP A 147 -24.72 -7.96 -21.47
CA ASP A 147 -26.03 -7.43 -21.85
C ASP A 147 -26.11 -5.89 -21.82
N GLY A 148 -25.05 -5.20 -21.40
CA GLY A 148 -24.96 -3.75 -21.43
C GLY A 148 -24.21 -3.10 -20.27
N VAL A 149 -24.41 -1.80 -20.14
CA VAL A 149 -23.83 -0.95 -19.08
C VAL A 149 -24.96 -0.35 -18.25
N VAL A 150 -24.81 -0.35 -16.94
CA VAL A 150 -25.69 0.35 -16.00
C VAL A 150 -24.84 1.27 -15.13
N VAL A 151 -25.35 2.48 -14.90
CA VAL A 151 -24.79 3.44 -13.96
C VAL A 151 -25.91 4.03 -13.12
N GLU A 152 -25.70 4.03 -11.80
CA GLU A 152 -26.57 4.67 -10.82
C GLU A 152 -25.76 5.62 -9.95
N LEU A 153 -26.26 6.85 -9.78
CA LEU A 153 -25.79 7.84 -8.82
C LEU A 153 -26.97 8.16 -7.91
N LYS A 154 -26.85 7.89 -6.61
CA LYS A 154 -27.90 8.12 -5.61
C LYS A 154 -27.34 8.87 -4.41
N THR A 155 -28.14 9.75 -3.81
CA THR A 155 -27.79 10.41 -2.55
C THR A 155 -28.77 10.02 -1.45
N ASP A 156 -28.26 9.37 -0.42
CA ASP A 156 -29.00 9.11 0.82
C ASP A 156 -28.81 10.29 1.79
N GLY A 157 -29.88 10.66 2.49
CA GLY A 157 -29.88 11.79 3.42
C GLY A 157 -30.38 13.09 2.78
N GLU A 158 -29.84 14.23 3.22
CA GLU A 158 -30.15 15.52 2.61
C GLU A 158 -29.39 15.72 1.30
N ALA A 159 -29.91 16.55 0.41
CA ALA A 159 -29.20 16.92 -0.81
C ALA A 159 -27.86 17.60 -0.46
N LEU A 160 -26.81 17.33 -1.23
CA LEU A 160 -25.50 17.93 -1.03
C LEU A 160 -25.61 19.47 -1.04
N ASN A 161 -24.93 20.12 -0.10
CA ASN A 161 -24.74 21.57 -0.18
C ASN A 161 -23.69 21.94 -1.25
N ASP A 162 -23.50 23.24 -1.50
CA ASP A 162 -22.63 23.72 -2.57
C ASP A 162 -21.16 23.31 -2.36
N ASP A 163 -20.67 23.37 -1.12
CA ASP A 163 -19.30 23.00 -0.77
C ASP A 163 -19.08 21.48 -0.90
N GLU A 164 -20.06 20.68 -0.47
CA GLU A 164 -20.05 19.23 -0.60
C GLU A 164 -20.09 18.79 -2.06
N ALA A 165 -20.98 19.37 -2.87
CA ALA A 165 -21.05 19.10 -4.30
C ALA A 165 -19.74 19.46 -5.01
N ALA A 166 -19.10 20.57 -4.65
CA ALA A 166 -17.79 20.95 -5.17
C ALA A 166 -16.69 19.98 -4.74
N ALA A 167 -16.67 19.57 -3.46
CA ALA A 167 -15.69 18.62 -2.93
C ALA A 167 -15.81 17.24 -3.59
N VAL A 168 -17.03 16.76 -3.81
CA VAL A 168 -17.31 15.51 -4.55
C VAL A 168 -16.88 15.64 -6.01
N ALA A 169 -17.22 16.73 -6.69
CA ALA A 169 -16.83 16.95 -8.08
C ALA A 169 -15.31 16.91 -8.27
N ASN A 170 -14.55 17.44 -7.31
CA ASN A 170 -13.08 17.39 -7.33
C ASN A 170 -12.50 15.96 -7.25
N LEU A 171 -13.28 14.97 -6.79
CA LEU A 171 -12.89 13.56 -6.80
C LEU A 171 -13.07 12.90 -8.17
N GLY A 172 -13.83 13.49 -9.10
CA GLY A 172 -14.12 12.91 -10.42
C GLY A 172 -12.86 12.56 -11.22
N ALA A 173 -11.93 13.51 -11.36
CA ALA A 173 -10.66 13.28 -12.05
C ALA A 173 -9.78 12.23 -11.34
N SER A 174 -9.83 12.20 -10.01
CA SER A 174 -9.11 11.22 -9.19
C SER A 174 -9.67 9.80 -9.37
N LEU A 175 -11.00 9.67 -9.43
CA LEU A 175 -11.68 8.40 -9.72
C LEU A 175 -11.31 7.89 -11.12
N GLU A 176 -11.38 8.75 -12.13
CA GLU A 176 -11.02 8.41 -13.50
C GLU A 176 -9.57 7.94 -13.61
N LYS A 177 -8.66 8.64 -12.94
CA LYS A 177 -7.25 8.25 -12.90
C LYS A 177 -7.05 6.88 -12.24
N ALA A 178 -7.73 6.62 -11.12
CA ALA A 178 -7.67 5.34 -10.42
C ALA A 178 -8.17 4.19 -11.32
N LEU A 179 -9.36 4.34 -11.92
CA LEU A 179 -9.98 3.31 -12.76
C LEU A 179 -9.21 3.09 -14.08
N SER A 180 -8.73 4.16 -14.71
CA SER A 180 -7.90 4.05 -15.90
C SER A 180 -6.55 3.42 -15.61
N GLY A 181 -5.98 3.67 -14.42
CA GLY A 181 -4.74 3.04 -13.97
C GLY A 181 -4.88 1.53 -13.80
N LEU A 182 -5.96 1.07 -13.18
CA LEU A 182 -6.26 -0.37 -13.01
C LEU A 182 -6.41 -1.10 -14.34
N GLY A 183 -6.88 -0.39 -15.38
CA GLY A 183 -7.02 -0.91 -16.74
C GLY A 183 -5.73 -0.99 -17.57
N GLN A 184 -4.58 -0.56 -17.05
CA GLN A 184 -3.28 -0.65 -17.73
C GLN A 184 -2.67 -2.06 -17.61
N ASN A 185 -1.68 -2.36 -18.46
CA ASN A 185 -0.90 -3.60 -18.39
C ASN A 185 0.61 -3.27 -18.34
N PRO A 186 1.28 -3.41 -17.17
CA PRO A 186 0.74 -3.85 -15.90
C PRO A 186 -0.21 -2.81 -15.26
N PRO A 187 -1.12 -3.22 -14.36
CA PRO A 187 -2.02 -2.32 -13.65
C PRO A 187 -1.27 -1.29 -12.80
N LYS A 188 -1.78 -0.05 -12.76
CA LYS A 188 -1.26 1.03 -11.91
C LYS A 188 -2.30 1.45 -10.88
N ILE A 189 -1.98 1.27 -9.61
CA ILE A 189 -2.85 1.66 -8.50
C ILE A 189 -2.58 3.14 -8.16
N ASP A 190 -3.34 4.05 -8.78
CA ASP A 190 -3.22 5.49 -8.57
C ASP A 190 -4.42 6.07 -7.81
N ILE A 191 -4.39 5.88 -6.49
CA ILE A 191 -5.42 6.35 -5.55
C ILE A 191 -5.04 7.67 -4.85
N SER A 192 -3.93 8.28 -5.24
CA SER A 192 -3.37 9.46 -4.58
C SER A 192 -4.33 10.66 -4.52
N GLY A 193 -5.12 10.86 -5.58
CA GLY A 193 -6.13 11.91 -5.61
C GLY A 193 -7.34 11.61 -4.71
N LEU A 194 -7.64 10.34 -4.46
CA LEU A 194 -8.75 9.90 -3.62
C LEU A 194 -8.42 9.98 -2.12
N THR A 195 -7.15 10.08 -1.73
CA THR A 195 -6.75 10.27 -0.32
C THR A 195 -6.61 11.74 0.10
N ASN A 196 -6.66 12.66 -0.87
CA ASN A 196 -6.42 14.10 -0.68
C ASN A 196 -7.70 14.93 -0.67
N PHE A 197 -8.83 14.34 -0.28
CA PHE A 197 -10.08 15.07 -0.15
C PHE A 197 -10.07 16.09 1.00
N ASP A 198 -10.97 17.08 0.90
CA ASP A 198 -11.16 18.04 1.99
C ASP A 198 -11.90 17.38 3.16
N SER A 199 -11.15 17.01 4.19
CA SER A 199 -11.70 16.35 5.37
C SER A 199 -12.60 17.25 6.23
N SER A 200 -12.65 18.56 5.98
CA SER A 200 -13.59 19.48 6.63
C SER A 200 -14.99 19.42 6.01
N VAL A 201 -15.11 18.87 4.80
CA VAL A 201 -16.35 18.73 4.04
C VAL A 201 -16.75 17.26 3.88
N LEU A 202 -15.79 16.39 3.60
CA LEU A 202 -16.00 14.96 3.42
C LEU A 202 -15.46 14.17 4.62
N LYS A 203 -16.21 13.15 5.04
CA LYS A 203 -15.88 12.27 6.15
C LYS A 203 -15.11 11.04 5.69
N SER A 204 -15.54 10.41 4.60
CA SER A 204 -14.84 9.26 4.02
C SER A 204 -15.09 9.08 2.52
N VAL A 205 -14.19 8.35 1.88
CA VAL A 205 -14.28 7.90 0.49
C VAL A 205 -13.94 6.42 0.45
N ASP A 206 -14.85 5.61 -0.11
CA ASP A 206 -14.72 4.16 -0.24
C ASP A 206 -14.84 3.78 -1.73
N LEU A 207 -13.82 3.17 -2.31
CA LEU A 207 -13.83 2.70 -3.70
C LEU A 207 -13.61 1.19 -3.75
N LYS A 208 -14.56 0.49 -4.36
CA LYS A 208 -14.50 -0.95 -4.59
C LYS A 208 -14.60 -1.23 -6.08
N THR A 209 -13.74 -2.12 -6.57
CA THR A 209 -13.78 -2.58 -7.96
C THR A 209 -13.59 -4.08 -8.04
N ASP A 210 -14.20 -4.68 -9.05
CA ASP A 210 -14.01 -6.08 -9.41
C ASP A 210 -14.12 -6.23 -10.92
N ILE A 211 -13.21 -7.00 -11.51
CA ILE A 211 -13.27 -7.45 -12.90
C ILE A 211 -13.35 -8.96 -12.88
N ARG A 212 -14.30 -9.53 -13.63
CA ARG A 212 -14.47 -10.97 -13.75
C ARG A 212 -14.25 -11.43 -15.18
N ALA A 213 -13.54 -12.55 -15.31
CA ALA A 213 -13.61 -13.38 -16.51
C ALA A 213 -14.52 -14.56 -16.16
N ASP A 214 -15.63 -14.69 -16.88
CA ASP A 214 -16.75 -15.55 -16.48
C ASP A 214 -17.21 -15.19 -15.05
N ASP A 215 -17.32 -16.17 -14.15
CA ASP A 215 -17.69 -15.96 -12.74
C ASP A 215 -16.48 -15.76 -11.80
N ALA A 216 -15.24 -15.81 -12.33
CA ALA A 216 -14.02 -15.70 -11.52
C ALA A 216 -13.48 -14.27 -11.50
N SER A 217 -13.27 -13.72 -10.31
CA SER A 217 -12.57 -12.44 -10.12
C SER A 217 -11.12 -12.56 -10.60
N VAL A 218 -10.74 -11.73 -11.58
CA VAL A 218 -9.39 -11.68 -12.16
C VAL A 218 -8.61 -10.44 -11.72
N GLN A 219 -9.31 -9.41 -11.23
CA GLN A 219 -8.72 -8.22 -10.62
C GLN A 219 -9.74 -7.64 -9.63
N SER A 220 -9.30 -7.21 -8.45
CA SER A 220 -10.16 -6.45 -7.53
C SER A 220 -9.38 -5.43 -6.70
N LEU A 221 -10.06 -4.35 -6.33
CA LEU A 221 -9.57 -3.30 -5.43
C LEU A 221 -10.62 -3.03 -4.34
N ASN A 222 -10.18 -2.85 -3.10
CA ASN A 222 -10.95 -2.28 -2.01
C ASN A 222 -10.12 -1.17 -1.36
N PHE A 223 -10.58 0.06 -1.48
CA PHE A 223 -9.93 1.26 -0.95
C PHE A 223 -10.88 1.97 0.01
N HIS A 224 -10.32 2.45 1.11
CA HIS A 224 -10.99 3.34 2.04
C HIS A 224 -10.04 4.46 2.46
N ALA A 225 -10.58 5.67 2.59
CA ALA A 225 -9.90 6.76 3.26
C ALA A 225 -10.87 7.59 4.11
N SER A 226 -10.49 7.79 5.38
CA SER A 226 -11.14 8.69 6.33
C SER A 226 -10.09 9.52 7.08
N THR A 227 -10.53 10.29 8.08
CA THR A 227 -9.65 11.03 8.98
C THR A 227 -8.96 10.15 10.03
N THR A 228 -9.42 8.92 10.21
CA THR A 228 -8.91 8.00 11.25
C THR A 228 -8.17 6.81 10.67
N GLU A 229 -8.48 6.39 9.46
CA GLU A 229 -7.81 5.25 8.82
C GLU A 229 -7.82 5.34 7.31
N ARG A 230 -6.85 4.67 6.68
CA ARG A 230 -6.82 4.49 5.24
C ARG A 230 -6.32 3.09 4.93
N TYR A 231 -6.92 2.43 3.94
CA TYR A 231 -6.46 1.12 3.51
C TYR A 231 -6.68 0.86 2.03
N VAL A 232 -5.91 -0.11 1.51
CA VAL A 232 -6.06 -0.71 0.19
C VAL A 232 -5.88 -2.22 0.33
N ALA A 233 -6.75 -2.98 -0.31
CA ALA A 233 -6.48 -4.35 -0.73
C ALA A 233 -6.67 -4.49 -2.23
N TYR A 234 -5.63 -4.93 -2.93
CA TYR A 234 -5.60 -5.19 -4.36
C TYR A 234 -5.18 -6.63 -4.62
N GLN A 235 -5.78 -7.27 -5.61
CA GLN A 235 -5.30 -8.54 -6.14
C GLN A 235 -5.57 -8.66 -7.62
N ASP A 236 -4.67 -9.35 -8.33
CA ASP A 236 -4.87 -9.85 -9.68
C ASP A 236 -4.19 -11.23 -9.82
N LYS A 237 -4.02 -11.70 -11.07
CA LYS A 237 -3.34 -12.96 -11.37
C LYS A 237 -1.86 -12.99 -10.99
N ASP A 238 -1.19 -11.84 -10.90
CA ASP A 238 0.26 -11.72 -10.75
C ASP A 238 0.68 -11.43 -9.30
N PHE A 239 -0.15 -10.73 -8.52
CA PHE A 239 0.14 -10.43 -7.12
C PHE A 239 -1.08 -10.03 -6.29
N SER A 240 -0.89 -10.03 -4.97
CA SER A 240 -1.79 -9.42 -3.99
C SER A 240 -1.04 -8.39 -3.14
N LEU A 241 -1.73 -7.31 -2.79
CA LEU A 241 -1.22 -6.19 -2.03
C LEU A 241 -2.25 -5.78 -0.99
N LYS A 242 -1.86 -5.67 0.28
CA LYS A 242 -2.66 -5.07 1.34
C LYS A 242 -1.84 -4.02 2.07
N VAL A 243 -2.40 -2.84 2.28
CA VAL A 243 -1.74 -1.74 2.99
C VAL A 243 -2.79 -1.03 3.84
N SER A 244 -2.47 -0.72 5.09
CA SER A 244 -3.31 0.06 6.00
C SER A 244 -2.47 1.08 6.76
N SER A 245 -3.01 2.27 6.99
CA SER A 245 -2.42 3.38 7.74
C SER A 245 -3.42 3.88 8.78
N ASP A 246 -2.98 4.04 10.02
CA ASP A 246 -3.77 4.51 11.16
C ASP A 246 -3.52 5.99 11.41
N LEU A 247 -4.54 6.80 11.13
CA LEU A 247 -4.52 8.26 11.26
C LEU A 247 -5.15 8.74 12.58
N SER A 248 -5.59 7.82 13.46
CA SER A 248 -6.30 8.15 14.70
C SER A 248 -5.46 8.96 15.70
N ASN A 249 -4.13 8.94 15.55
CA ASN A 249 -3.17 9.67 16.38
C ASN A 249 -2.46 10.76 15.57
N PRO A 250 -3.15 11.86 15.18
CA PRO A 250 -2.54 12.93 14.38
C PRO A 250 -1.39 13.62 15.11
N ALA A 251 -1.37 13.55 16.44
CA ALA A 251 -0.28 14.02 17.27
C ALA A 251 1.00 13.19 17.10
N LEU A 252 1.04 12.10 16.33
CA LEU A 252 2.26 11.37 15.98
C LEU A 252 2.75 11.65 14.55
N ALA A 253 1.90 12.26 13.72
CA ALA A 253 2.28 12.66 12.38
C ALA A 253 3.35 13.76 12.43
N GLY A 254 4.42 13.56 11.66
CA GLY A 254 5.46 14.54 11.42
C GLY A 254 5.01 15.62 10.46
N ASP A 255 5.83 16.65 10.30
CA ASP A 255 5.61 17.64 9.24
C ASP A 255 5.85 17.03 7.84
N TYR A 256 5.52 17.80 6.81
CA TYR A 256 5.65 17.34 5.42
C TYR A 256 7.07 16.96 5.03
N ALA A 257 8.07 17.72 5.47
CA ALA A 257 9.45 17.46 5.11
C ALA A 257 9.92 16.14 5.74
N GLN A 258 9.56 15.91 7.01
CA GLN A 258 9.82 14.65 7.70
C GLN A 258 9.10 13.48 7.02
N GLN A 259 7.81 13.62 6.70
CA GLN A 259 7.05 12.58 6.00
C GLN A 259 7.68 12.24 4.64
N GLN A 260 8.01 13.23 3.82
CA GLN A 260 8.58 13.02 2.50
C GLN A 260 9.99 12.38 2.56
N ALA A 261 10.81 12.78 3.52
CA ALA A 261 12.12 12.18 3.75
C ALA A 261 11.99 10.70 4.15
N THR A 262 11.10 10.40 5.10
CA THR A 262 10.86 9.02 5.54
C THR A 262 10.25 8.16 4.43
N LEU A 263 9.27 8.68 3.66
CA LEU A 263 8.71 7.95 2.51
C LEU A 263 9.79 7.61 1.48
N SER A 264 10.73 8.52 1.23
CA SER A 264 11.85 8.27 0.30
C SER A 264 12.85 7.24 0.84
N ALA A 265 13.04 7.20 2.17
CA ALA A 265 13.82 6.16 2.82
C ALA A 265 13.13 4.79 2.73
N TYR A 266 11.80 4.73 2.86
CA TYR A 266 11.01 3.52 2.61
C TYR A 266 11.07 3.06 1.16
N ASP A 267 10.99 3.97 0.17
CA ASP A 267 11.18 3.62 -1.25
C ASP A 267 12.53 2.93 -1.48
N THR A 268 13.59 3.47 -0.89
CA THR A 268 14.94 2.86 -0.97
C THR A 268 14.96 1.48 -0.32
N LYS A 269 14.28 1.30 0.82
CA LYS A 269 14.17 0.01 1.50
C LYS A 269 13.39 -1.01 0.65
N PHE A 270 12.30 -0.59 0.02
CA PHE A 270 11.48 -1.40 -0.87
C PHE A 270 12.27 -1.83 -2.12
N ASP A 271 12.99 -0.90 -2.77
CA ASP A 271 13.82 -1.22 -3.93
C ASP A 271 14.92 -2.23 -3.59
N LYS A 272 15.49 -2.12 -2.38
CA LYS A 272 16.52 -3.03 -1.87
C LYS A 272 15.96 -4.40 -1.48
N ALA A 273 14.77 -4.45 -0.87
CA ALA A 273 14.06 -5.68 -0.60
C ALA A 273 13.75 -6.43 -1.90
N ARG A 274 13.20 -5.71 -2.89
CA ARG A 274 12.95 -6.22 -4.23
C ARG A 274 14.22 -6.75 -4.89
N SER A 275 15.31 -5.99 -4.90
CA SER A 275 16.55 -6.44 -5.53
C SER A 275 17.16 -7.66 -4.83
N THR A 276 17.09 -7.72 -3.49
CA THR A 276 17.67 -8.82 -2.70
C THR A 276 16.87 -10.10 -2.85
N GLY A 277 15.54 -10.02 -2.90
CA GLY A 277 14.65 -11.17 -3.06
C GLY A 277 14.20 -11.47 -4.50
N HIS A 278 14.80 -10.82 -5.51
CA HIS A 278 14.40 -10.98 -6.91
C HIS A 278 12.90 -10.70 -7.19
N GLY A 279 12.32 -9.75 -6.47
CA GLY A 279 10.95 -9.30 -6.69
C GLY A 279 10.76 -8.53 -8.00
N ASP A 280 9.51 -8.51 -8.47
CA ASP A 280 9.09 -7.79 -9.68
C ASP A 280 9.12 -6.28 -9.46
N ARG A 281 9.57 -5.55 -10.48
CA ARG A 281 9.74 -4.09 -10.40
C ARG A 281 8.40 -3.37 -10.41
N ASP A 282 7.49 -3.73 -11.29
CA ASP A 282 6.23 -3.01 -11.47
C ASP A 282 5.30 -3.22 -10.27
N GLN A 283 5.33 -4.42 -9.69
CA GLN A 283 4.60 -4.73 -8.45
C GLN A 283 5.16 -3.96 -7.24
N MET A 284 6.49 -3.76 -7.18
CA MET A 284 7.11 -2.94 -6.14
C MET A 284 6.79 -1.45 -6.31
N GLU A 285 6.71 -0.95 -7.54
CA GLU A 285 6.25 0.41 -7.83
C GLU A 285 4.78 0.61 -7.45
N ALA A 286 3.92 -0.42 -7.64
CA ALA A 286 2.55 -0.39 -7.14
C ALA A 286 2.49 -0.29 -5.61
N LEU A 287 3.32 -1.06 -4.88
CA LEU A 287 3.45 -0.92 -3.42
C LEU A 287 3.89 0.50 -3.03
N LYS A 288 4.91 1.06 -3.68
CA LYS A 288 5.40 2.42 -3.41
C LYS A 288 4.33 3.48 -3.61
N SER A 289 3.59 3.40 -4.72
CA SER A 289 2.47 4.29 -5.03
C SER A 289 1.40 4.26 -3.93
N VAL A 290 0.92 3.06 -3.56
CA VAL A 290 -0.10 2.88 -2.52
C VAL A 290 0.42 3.33 -1.16
N PHE A 291 1.62 2.93 -0.78
CA PHE A 291 2.22 3.28 0.50
C PHE A 291 2.33 4.81 0.68
N ARG A 292 2.76 5.53 -0.37
CA ARG A 292 2.81 6.99 -0.38
C ARG A 292 1.41 7.61 -0.32
N ALA A 293 0.47 7.11 -1.12
CA ALA A 293 -0.90 7.64 -1.15
C ALA A 293 -1.58 7.56 0.22
N LEU A 294 -1.38 6.47 0.97
CA LEU A 294 -2.00 6.28 2.29
C LEU A 294 -1.30 7.06 3.41
N ASN A 295 0.03 7.21 3.35
CA ASN A 295 0.81 7.83 4.43
C ASN A 295 1.14 9.32 4.22
N THR A 296 0.76 9.91 3.09
CA THR A 296 0.87 11.37 2.87
C THR A 296 -0.38 12.08 3.39
N THR A 297 -0.23 13.11 4.23
CA THR A 297 -1.38 13.85 4.80
C THR A 297 -1.61 15.19 4.08
N ALA A 298 -2.86 15.58 3.85
CA ALA A 298 -3.21 16.80 3.10
C ALA A 298 -2.81 18.11 3.83
N SER A 299 -2.78 18.11 5.17
CA SER A 299 -2.29 19.24 5.98
C SER A 299 -0.80 19.48 5.79
N ALA A 300 -0.04 18.42 5.55
CA ALA A 300 1.38 18.49 5.27
C ALA A 300 1.63 19.14 3.89
N GLN A 301 0.83 18.81 2.88
CA GLN A 301 0.96 19.40 1.53
C GLN A 301 0.64 20.90 1.46
N ARG A 302 -0.26 21.40 2.33
CA ARG A 302 -0.59 22.84 2.44
C ARG A 302 0.44 23.66 3.21
N THR A 303 1.34 23.01 3.94
CA THR A 303 2.38 23.65 4.76
C THR A 303 3.74 23.49 4.09
N ALA A 304 3.83 23.74 2.77
CA ALA A 304 5.11 23.85 2.07
C ALA A 304 5.88 25.06 2.63
N ILE A 305 6.61 24.85 3.73
CA ILE A 305 7.44 25.86 4.35
C ILE A 305 8.63 26.11 3.41
N THR A 306 8.80 27.38 3.07
CA THR A 306 9.94 27.99 2.41
C THR A 306 11.26 27.33 2.83
N VAL A 307 12.04 26.86 1.85
CA VAL A 307 13.41 26.39 2.03
C VAL A 307 14.22 27.50 2.69
N GLY A 308 14.50 27.37 3.99
CA GLY A 308 15.27 28.39 4.72
C GLY A 308 15.15 28.42 6.25
N ALA A 309 14.54 27.46 6.93
CA ALA A 309 14.55 27.39 8.39
C ALA A 309 15.47 26.26 8.86
N ASP A 310 16.53 26.63 9.58
CA ASP A 310 17.47 25.72 10.25
C ASP A 310 16.74 24.56 10.94
N ILE A 311 17.14 23.33 10.61
CA ILE A 311 16.74 22.10 11.29
C ILE A 311 17.35 22.15 12.70
N ARG A 312 16.64 22.80 13.61
CA ARG A 312 16.92 22.73 15.05
C ARG A 312 16.46 21.37 15.53
N VAL A 313 17.35 20.63 16.18
CA VAL A 313 16.94 19.53 17.07
C VAL A 313 15.92 20.12 18.02
N ASP A 314 14.64 19.80 17.80
CA ASP A 314 13.60 20.29 18.67
C ASP A 314 13.82 19.67 20.06
N ASN A 315 13.57 20.42 21.12
CA ASN A 315 13.66 19.89 22.49
C ASN A 315 12.61 18.78 22.75
N SER A 316 11.83 18.40 21.74
CA SER A 316 10.80 17.38 21.78
C SER A 316 11.30 16.00 21.35
N GLY A 317 12.40 15.88 20.59
CA GLY A 317 12.91 14.57 20.13
C GLY A 317 12.03 13.87 19.08
N ARG A 318 10.89 14.46 18.70
CA ARG A 318 9.95 13.87 17.74
C ARG A 318 10.51 13.75 16.33
N SER A 319 11.51 14.57 16.00
CA SER A 319 12.34 14.44 14.80
C SER A 319 13.08 13.10 14.70
N GLN A 320 13.23 12.36 15.80
CA GLN A 320 13.83 11.03 15.83
C GLN A 320 12.85 9.90 15.45
N LEU A 321 11.54 10.19 15.42
CA LEU A 321 10.53 9.26 14.93
C LEU A 321 10.39 9.39 13.40
N SER A 322 9.73 8.42 12.77
CA SER A 322 9.51 8.43 11.33
C SER A 322 8.63 9.60 10.85
N GLY A 323 7.77 10.14 11.70
CA GLY A 323 6.75 11.13 11.34
C GLY A 323 5.63 10.57 10.45
N LEU A 324 5.65 9.26 10.14
CA LEU A 324 4.55 8.58 9.47
C LEU A 324 3.56 8.07 10.50
N ASN A 325 2.31 7.97 10.06
CA ASN A 325 1.28 7.20 10.74
C ASN A 325 1.75 5.74 10.94
N ASP A 326 1.17 5.08 11.94
CA ASP A 326 1.36 3.65 12.10
C ASP A 326 0.73 2.90 10.91
N PHE A 327 1.35 1.81 10.47
CA PHE A 327 0.93 1.11 9.27
C PHE A 327 1.23 -0.38 9.31
N SER A 328 0.57 -1.13 8.43
CA SER A 328 0.92 -2.50 8.08
C SER A 328 0.75 -2.71 6.58
N LEU A 329 1.66 -3.46 5.96
CA LEU A 329 1.62 -3.80 4.55
C LEU A 329 2.08 -5.23 4.28
N SER A 330 1.56 -5.82 3.21
CA SER A 330 1.97 -7.10 2.65
C SER A 330 1.85 -7.08 1.12
N LEU A 331 2.91 -7.47 0.43
CA LEU A 331 2.97 -7.72 -1.01
C LEU A 331 3.34 -9.20 -1.21
N THR A 332 2.54 -9.94 -1.97
CA THR A 332 2.79 -11.36 -2.27
C THR A 332 2.62 -11.60 -3.77
N GLN A 333 3.67 -12.09 -4.42
CA GLN A 333 3.63 -12.49 -5.82
C GLN A 333 3.01 -13.87 -5.98
N THR A 334 2.33 -14.08 -7.11
CA THR A 334 1.90 -15.42 -7.51
C THR A 334 3.12 -16.29 -7.80
N GLU A 335 3.17 -17.46 -7.16
CA GLU A 335 4.28 -18.41 -7.33
C GLU A 335 4.37 -18.93 -8.77
N LYS A 336 5.59 -19.13 -9.28
CA LYS A 336 5.83 -19.68 -10.62
C LYS A 336 6.61 -20.98 -10.53
N SER A 337 6.03 -22.06 -11.07
CA SER A 337 6.71 -23.34 -11.25
C SER A 337 7.40 -23.37 -12.62
N ILE A 338 8.59 -22.78 -12.71
CA ILE A 338 9.35 -22.69 -13.97
C ILE A 338 10.17 -23.94 -14.29
N ASN A 339 10.30 -24.89 -13.36
CA ASN A 339 11.07 -26.11 -13.53
C ASN A 339 10.16 -27.36 -13.52
N PRO A 340 9.74 -27.88 -14.69
CA PRO A 340 8.90 -29.08 -14.76
C PRO A 340 9.56 -30.39 -14.30
N ALA A 341 10.86 -30.37 -13.98
CA ALA A 341 11.55 -31.52 -13.41
C ALA A 341 11.49 -31.53 -11.86
N ARG A 342 11.11 -30.41 -11.25
CA ARG A 342 11.11 -30.18 -9.80
C ARG A 342 9.94 -29.27 -9.40
N ASP A 343 8.77 -29.88 -9.30
CA ASP A 343 7.52 -29.16 -8.99
C ASP A 343 7.50 -28.59 -7.55
N ASP A 344 8.42 -29.03 -6.69
CA ASP A 344 8.64 -28.51 -5.33
C ASP A 344 9.43 -27.19 -5.30
N GLU A 345 10.13 -26.84 -6.38
CA GLU A 345 10.88 -25.60 -6.52
C GLU A 345 10.01 -24.54 -7.23
N LYS A 346 9.69 -23.46 -6.51
CA LYS A 346 8.81 -22.40 -6.99
C LYS A 346 9.46 -21.05 -6.82
N ASP A 347 9.44 -20.26 -7.88
CA ASP A 347 9.82 -18.86 -7.82
C ASP A 347 8.72 -18.08 -7.10
N ARG A 348 9.10 -17.33 -6.07
CA ARG A 348 8.18 -16.57 -5.24
C ARG A 348 8.88 -15.38 -4.61
N PHE A 349 8.11 -14.34 -4.33
CA PHE A 349 8.55 -13.22 -3.52
C PHE A 349 7.40 -12.72 -2.67
N SER A 350 7.69 -12.42 -1.42
CA SER A 350 6.76 -11.79 -0.51
C SER A 350 7.51 -10.80 0.38
N TYR A 351 6.87 -9.67 0.63
CA TYR A 351 7.40 -8.63 1.48
C TYR A 351 6.32 -8.12 2.43
N GLN A 352 6.65 -8.04 3.71
CA GLN A 352 5.77 -7.50 4.74
C GLN A 352 6.52 -6.41 5.49
N ALA A 353 5.81 -5.36 5.90
CA ALA A 353 6.36 -4.35 6.78
C ALA A 353 5.28 -3.74 7.67
N SER A 354 5.66 -3.30 8.85
CA SER A 354 4.75 -2.59 9.75
C SER A 354 5.49 -1.57 10.60
N GLN A 355 4.75 -0.59 11.09
CA GLN A 355 5.19 0.36 12.10
C GLN A 355 4.09 0.53 13.13
N SER A 356 4.46 0.50 14.40
CA SER A 356 3.55 0.80 15.52
C SER A 356 4.21 1.72 16.53
N THR A 357 3.41 2.56 17.17
CA THR A 357 3.85 3.54 18.16
C THR A 357 3.03 3.35 19.43
N THR A 358 3.71 3.24 20.57
CA THR A 358 3.08 3.12 21.88
C THR A 358 3.56 4.25 22.78
N GLU A 359 2.62 4.95 23.39
CA GLU A 359 2.90 5.97 24.41
C GLU A 359 2.56 5.42 25.80
N ASN A 360 3.44 5.68 26.76
CA ASN A 360 3.23 5.34 28.16
C ASN A 360 3.45 6.58 29.02
N VAL A 361 2.55 6.82 29.97
CA VAL A 361 2.67 7.89 30.97
C VAL A 361 2.71 7.24 32.34
N LEU A 362 3.76 7.53 33.11
CA LEU A 362 3.96 7.03 34.46
C LEU A 362 3.24 7.94 35.47
N SER A 363 3.00 7.42 36.67
CA SER A 363 2.28 8.14 37.74
C SER A 363 3.01 9.40 38.24
N ASP A 364 4.33 9.47 38.05
CA ASP A 364 5.16 10.63 38.36
C ASP A 364 5.11 11.72 37.27
N GLY A 365 4.37 11.49 36.18
CA GLY A 365 4.25 12.38 35.03
C GLY A 365 5.32 12.16 33.94
N SER A 366 6.28 11.25 34.15
CA SER A 366 7.26 10.88 33.13
C SER A 366 6.57 10.17 31.96
N LYS A 367 7.09 10.35 30.74
CA LYS A 367 6.48 9.79 29.51
C LYS A 367 7.50 9.00 28.70
N SER A 368 7.05 7.96 28.01
CA SER A 368 7.87 7.21 27.07
C SER A 368 7.08 6.99 25.78
N VAL A 369 7.72 7.26 24.64
CA VAL A 369 7.18 6.98 23.30
C VAL A 369 8.09 5.95 22.65
N LYS A 370 7.54 4.80 22.27
CA LYS A 370 8.26 3.73 21.61
C LYS A 370 7.66 3.47 20.23
N GLN A 371 8.45 3.67 19.18
CA GLN A 371 8.08 3.34 17.81
C GLN A 371 8.85 2.10 17.36
N THR A 372 8.15 1.08 16.90
CA THR A 372 8.71 -0.18 16.43
C THR A 372 8.37 -0.36 14.96
N SER A 373 9.37 -0.59 14.12
CA SER A 373 9.22 -0.94 12.71
C SER A 373 9.71 -2.37 12.48
N ARG A 374 8.99 -3.12 11.65
CA ARG A 374 9.29 -4.51 11.31
C ARG A 374 9.26 -4.69 9.81
N SER A 375 10.10 -5.58 9.29
CA SER A 375 9.96 -6.06 7.91
C SER A 375 10.39 -7.50 7.78
N HIS A 376 9.75 -8.20 6.84
CA HIS A 376 10.03 -9.59 6.52
C HIS A 376 10.08 -9.78 5.00
N ILE A 377 11.09 -10.48 4.51
CA ILE A 377 11.19 -10.97 3.12
C ILE A 377 11.22 -12.48 3.16
N SER A 378 10.36 -13.11 2.36
CA SER A 378 10.46 -14.52 2.02
C SER A 378 10.45 -14.64 0.49
N ALA A 379 11.53 -15.19 -0.05
CA ALA A 379 11.72 -15.30 -1.50
C ALA A 379 12.41 -16.60 -1.89
N ALA A 380 12.14 -17.07 -3.10
CA ALA A 380 12.91 -18.11 -3.76
C ALA A 380 12.94 -17.87 -5.26
N TRP A 381 14.06 -18.17 -5.91
CA TRP A 381 14.21 -18.01 -7.35
C TRP A 381 15.26 -18.95 -7.92
N HIS A 382 15.13 -19.26 -9.20
CA HIS A 382 16.18 -19.91 -9.98
C HIS A 382 17.07 -18.87 -10.65
N GLU A 383 18.36 -19.18 -10.74
CA GLU A 383 19.35 -18.38 -11.47
C GLU A 383 20.23 -19.29 -12.35
N ALA A 384 20.58 -18.82 -13.54
CA ALA A 384 21.46 -19.57 -14.44
C ALA A 384 22.87 -19.65 -13.86
N LEU A 385 23.56 -20.79 -14.06
CA LEU A 385 24.97 -20.89 -13.69
C LEU A 385 25.86 -19.95 -14.51
N ASP A 386 25.42 -19.63 -15.73
CA ASP A 386 26.04 -18.65 -16.63
C ASP A 386 24.99 -17.57 -16.96
N PRO A 387 25.17 -16.33 -16.50
CA PRO A 387 24.24 -15.24 -16.78
C PRO A 387 24.04 -14.93 -18.28
N SER A 388 24.96 -15.37 -19.15
CA SER A 388 24.84 -15.20 -20.60
C SER A 388 23.90 -16.22 -21.27
N ILE A 389 23.52 -17.27 -20.55
CA ILE A 389 22.65 -18.34 -21.04
C ILE A 389 21.34 -18.32 -20.25
N PRO A 390 20.21 -17.89 -20.86
CA PRO A 390 18.92 -17.89 -20.19
C PRO A 390 18.51 -19.29 -19.71
N LEU A 391 17.83 -19.35 -18.57
CA LEU A 391 17.24 -20.59 -18.07
C LEU A 391 16.19 -21.11 -19.05
N ALA A 392 16.33 -22.38 -19.46
CA ALA A 392 15.39 -23.10 -20.30
C ALA A 392 15.07 -24.47 -19.70
N LEU A 393 14.62 -24.44 -18.43
CA LEU A 393 14.41 -25.64 -17.62
C LEU A 393 13.29 -26.51 -18.20
N ASN A 394 13.58 -27.80 -18.36
CA ASN A 394 12.63 -28.81 -18.80
C ASN A 394 12.99 -30.18 -18.18
N LYS A 395 12.26 -31.25 -18.51
CA LYS A 395 12.45 -32.56 -17.88
C LYS A 395 13.80 -33.24 -18.23
N MET A 396 14.55 -32.74 -19.19
CA MET A 396 15.85 -33.32 -19.55
C MET A 396 16.95 -32.88 -18.58
N LYS A 397 17.76 -33.83 -18.12
CA LYS A 397 18.94 -33.56 -17.28
C LYS A 397 19.86 -32.48 -17.87
N SER A 398 20.02 -32.42 -19.19
CA SER A 398 20.85 -31.40 -19.86
C SER A 398 20.40 -29.96 -19.63
N SER A 399 19.12 -29.72 -19.32
CA SER A 399 18.59 -28.38 -19.02
C SER A 399 18.75 -27.98 -17.54
N GLN A 400 19.04 -28.94 -16.66
CA GLN A 400 18.99 -28.77 -15.22
C GLN A 400 20.33 -28.27 -14.66
N ASN A 401 20.75 -27.08 -15.11
CA ASN A 401 21.98 -26.41 -14.67
C ASN A 401 21.64 -25.01 -14.16
N TYR A 402 21.51 -24.87 -12.83
CA TYR A 402 21.05 -23.63 -12.20
C TYR A 402 21.44 -23.59 -10.72
N THR A 403 21.36 -22.42 -10.11
CA THR A 403 21.26 -22.27 -8.66
C THR A 403 19.82 -21.99 -8.27
N TYR A 404 19.39 -22.56 -7.15
CA TYR A 404 18.10 -22.25 -6.52
C TYR A 404 18.36 -21.58 -5.18
N HIS A 405 17.85 -20.37 -5.04
CA HIS A 405 18.05 -19.52 -3.87
C HIS A 405 16.79 -19.55 -3.02
N LEU A 406 16.97 -19.62 -1.70
CA LEU A 406 15.92 -19.41 -0.71
C LEU A 406 16.38 -18.34 0.26
N LEU A 407 15.59 -17.28 0.41
CA LEU A 407 15.89 -16.14 1.25
C LEU A 407 14.77 -15.94 2.28
N GLU A 408 15.17 -15.88 3.54
CA GLU A 408 14.33 -15.44 4.67
C GLU A 408 15.06 -14.31 5.40
N ASN A 409 14.44 -13.15 5.53
CA ASN A 409 15.05 -11.98 6.20
C ASN A 409 14.04 -11.24 7.07
N ASP A 410 14.26 -11.25 8.37
CA ASP A 410 13.53 -10.48 9.37
C ASP A 410 14.36 -9.30 9.86
N GLU A 411 13.71 -8.14 9.98
CA GLU A 411 14.28 -6.95 10.62
C GLU A 411 13.29 -6.34 11.60
N GLU A 412 13.81 -5.88 12.73
CA GLU A 412 13.10 -5.07 13.70
C GLU A 412 13.97 -3.86 14.06
N SER A 413 13.39 -2.67 14.03
CA SER A 413 14.03 -1.45 14.53
C SER A 413 13.08 -0.74 15.49
N THR A 414 13.59 -0.40 16.67
CA THR A 414 12.86 0.32 17.71
C THR A 414 13.55 1.64 18.02
N THR A 415 12.80 2.73 18.01
CA THR A 415 13.19 4.03 18.58
C THR A 415 12.39 4.27 19.85
N THR A 416 13.04 4.68 20.93
CA THR A 416 12.41 5.00 22.22
C THR A 416 12.82 6.39 22.68
N LEU A 417 11.83 7.25 22.94
CA LEU A 417 12.01 8.58 23.51
C LEU A 417 11.51 8.56 24.95
N ASN A 418 12.34 8.96 25.90
CA ASN A 418 11.94 9.07 27.30
C ASN A 418 11.94 10.53 27.73
N TYR A 419 10.89 10.96 28.38
CA TYR A 419 10.70 12.31 28.92
C TYR A 419 10.57 12.23 30.43
N ASN A 420 11.17 13.18 31.13
CA ASN A 420 10.98 13.31 32.57
C ASN A 420 9.60 13.86 32.93
N SER A 421 9.30 13.93 34.24
CA SER A 421 8.04 14.47 34.78
C SER A 421 7.76 15.94 34.42
N ARG A 422 8.76 16.69 33.95
CA ARG A 422 8.62 18.08 33.45
C ARG A 422 8.39 18.14 31.93
N GLY A 423 8.27 16.99 31.27
CA GLY A 423 8.07 16.90 29.82
C GLY A 423 9.34 17.14 28.99
N MET A 424 10.53 17.18 29.61
CA MET A 424 11.79 17.33 28.89
C MET A 424 12.33 15.97 28.44
N LEU A 425 12.80 15.88 27.19
CA LEU A 425 13.45 14.68 26.66
C LEU A 425 14.72 14.34 27.47
N ALA A 426 14.70 13.18 28.12
CA ALA A 426 15.75 12.67 28.97
C ALA A 426 16.72 11.75 28.22
N SER A 427 16.20 10.88 27.33
CA SER A 427 17.03 9.99 26.52
C SER A 427 16.36 9.55 25.21
N VAL A 428 17.20 9.16 24.26
CA VAL A 428 16.81 8.53 22.99
C VAL A 428 17.51 7.18 22.89
N GLY A 429 16.75 6.11 22.71
CA GLY A 429 17.26 4.75 22.51
C GLY A 429 16.94 4.23 21.11
N HIS A 430 17.90 3.57 20.49
CA HIS A 430 17.73 2.82 19.24
C HIS A 430 18.09 1.36 19.46
N ASN A 431 17.28 0.44 18.96
CA ASN A 431 17.55 -0.99 18.96
C ASN A 431 17.22 -1.59 17.59
N GLU A 432 18.20 -2.21 16.96
CA GLU A 432 18.05 -2.87 15.65
C GLU A 432 18.36 -4.37 15.82
N GLN A 433 17.51 -5.21 15.26
CA GLN A 433 17.71 -6.66 15.19
C GLN A 433 17.50 -7.12 13.76
N VAL A 434 18.42 -7.96 13.27
CA VAL A 434 18.35 -8.56 11.95
C VAL A 434 18.58 -10.06 12.06
N ASN A 435 17.77 -10.83 11.34
CA ASN A 435 17.92 -12.26 11.16
C ASN A 435 17.70 -12.60 9.68
N ASN A 436 18.79 -12.87 8.99
CA ASN A 436 18.80 -13.20 7.57
C ASN A 436 19.37 -14.61 7.37
N ARG A 437 18.75 -15.37 6.49
CA ARG A 437 19.20 -16.69 6.09
C ARG A 437 19.01 -16.85 4.59
N GLU A 438 20.11 -16.98 3.87
CA GLU A 438 20.11 -17.39 2.48
C GLU A 438 20.59 -18.84 2.36
N THR A 439 19.89 -19.66 1.58
CA THR A 439 20.33 -21.01 1.18
C THR A 439 20.42 -21.06 -0.33
N VAL A 440 21.58 -21.43 -0.85
CA VAL A 440 21.84 -21.57 -2.29
C VAL A 440 22.12 -23.04 -2.58
N LYS A 441 21.31 -23.65 -3.44
CA LYS A 441 21.47 -25.03 -3.92
C LYS A 441 21.93 -25.01 -5.37
N LYS A 442 23.06 -25.63 -5.68
CA LYS A 442 23.59 -25.69 -7.05
C LYS A 442 23.31 -27.04 -7.69
N TYR A 443 22.70 -27.00 -8.86
CA TYR A 443 22.39 -28.17 -9.66
C TYR A 443 23.21 -28.19 -10.95
N VAL A 444 23.81 -29.35 -11.24
CA VAL A 444 24.48 -29.62 -12.51
C VAL A 444 23.92 -30.92 -13.06
N ARG A 445 23.35 -30.86 -14.26
CA ARG A 445 22.66 -31.97 -14.93
C ARG A 445 21.57 -32.64 -14.07
N GLY A 446 20.92 -31.85 -13.20
CA GLY A 446 19.84 -32.28 -12.30
C GLY A 446 20.30 -32.83 -10.95
N GLU A 447 21.60 -32.97 -10.74
CA GLU A 447 22.18 -33.45 -9.48
C GLU A 447 22.58 -32.26 -8.60
N LEU A 448 22.25 -32.33 -7.30
CA LEU A 448 22.68 -31.35 -6.31
C LEU A 448 24.18 -31.54 -6.08
N VAL A 449 24.99 -30.59 -6.52
CA VAL A 449 26.45 -30.68 -6.43
C VAL A 449 27.03 -29.80 -5.32
N ASP A 450 26.28 -28.79 -4.88
CA ASP A 450 26.69 -27.91 -3.78
C ASP A 450 25.47 -27.32 -3.07
N GLN A 451 25.61 -27.06 -1.77
CA GLN A 451 24.62 -26.35 -0.98
C GLN A 451 25.33 -25.45 0.04
N THR A 452 25.12 -24.15 -0.09
CA THR A 452 25.67 -23.14 0.82
C THR A 452 24.55 -22.50 1.64
N VAL A 453 24.80 -22.27 2.93
CA VAL A 453 23.88 -21.57 3.83
C VAL A 453 24.63 -20.39 4.46
N THR A 454 24.11 -19.19 4.26
CA THR A 454 24.72 -17.93 4.73
C THR A 454 23.79 -17.26 5.77
N PRO A 455 23.96 -17.53 7.07
CA PRO A 455 23.22 -16.85 8.12
C PRO A 455 23.88 -15.50 8.48
N VAL A 456 23.07 -14.48 8.68
CA VAL A 456 23.48 -13.18 9.25
C VAL A 456 22.51 -12.82 10.35
N GLN A 457 22.98 -12.80 11.59
CA GLN A 457 22.17 -12.43 12.75
C GLN A 457 22.93 -11.43 13.62
N TYR A 458 22.31 -10.30 13.92
CA TYR A 458 22.87 -9.33 14.86
C TYR A 458 21.79 -8.56 15.61
N ALA A 459 22.16 -8.05 16.78
CA ALA A 459 21.39 -7.08 17.54
C ALA A 459 22.32 -5.93 17.93
N ARG A 460 21.86 -4.69 17.74
CA ARG A 460 22.60 -3.46 18.08
C ARG A 460 21.70 -2.56 18.89
N SER A 461 22.22 -2.04 20.00
CA SER A 461 21.52 -1.07 20.82
C SER A 461 22.42 0.13 21.10
N ASN A 462 21.81 1.31 21.08
CA ASN A 462 22.41 2.61 21.34
C ASN A 462 21.46 3.39 22.25
N VAL A 463 21.99 4.09 23.25
CA VAL A 463 21.22 5.03 24.06
C VAL A 463 22.01 6.32 24.21
N LEU A 464 21.36 7.44 23.89
CA LEU A 464 21.87 8.78 24.08
C LEU A 464 21.13 9.43 25.26
N SER A 465 21.84 9.66 26.37
CA SER A 465 21.32 10.43 27.51
C SER A 465 21.53 11.92 27.28
N LEU A 466 20.46 12.70 27.39
CA LEU A 466 20.47 14.15 27.11
C LEU A 466 20.43 14.98 28.40
N LEU A 467 19.93 14.40 29.48
CA LEU A 467 19.98 14.99 30.82
C LEU A 467 20.98 14.21 31.67
N LYS A 468 21.84 14.92 32.42
CA LYS A 468 22.63 14.27 33.46
C LYS A 468 21.67 13.67 34.48
N SER A 469 21.87 12.41 34.82
CA SER A 469 21.28 11.80 36.02
C SER A 469 21.58 12.73 37.20
N ALA A 470 20.51 13.26 37.80
CA ALA A 470 20.61 14.09 39.00
C ALA A 470 20.96 13.24 40.21
#